data_AF-A0A923J0W4-F1
#
_entry.id   AF-A0A923J0W4-F1
#
_cell.length_a   1.000
_cell.length_b   1.000
_cell.length_c   1.000
_cell.angle_alpha   90.00
_cell.angle_beta   90.00
_cell.angle_gamma   90.00
#
_symmetry.space_group_name_H-M   'P 1'
#
loop_
_entity.id
_entity.type
_entity.pdbx_description
1 polymer ?
#
loop_
_entity_poly.entity_id
_entity_poly.type
_entity_poly.pdbx_seq_one_letter_code
_entity_poly.pdbx_strand_id
1 'polypeptide(L)'
;MEQFVNIQMLNQFWLTLLLLIPIILISRTVVAGTRYSPILIIVIFGLAMGLILVKSNVATPGLPEFPIVDLMSKVTVTALIVSFFVGGQELKKILMHEKLEIEDLVVPSEEEIILGTQRTQLVFLVRSFFILIGIEGVKRLILGVSSDDALSKFYPIISYLGLSGALILIDYKATIKNKSQYIRKGLLEIICIIVILIASAYIAEWIKPFIGLPQIFFAMILSVILGMLFSNWKFGPTIRALLFAGVPVVLAANFMVGGSRILEAFKLTEMKAVMVYGLFGQLFWMFGGLTLLIGFGLANHVRNLAPGMAGSLSHSGLTGACTAGDLGPEAASRAPIMINIPFFGHVFVFSILAASAARGSLIIGWTLPIVVIGALLTIWSLKTLRNAKGEEALEVKGLMQFSFGWQLVAVFGGFLLLSVSGMPINDAAMANSSAISHFGLFAAVQGGMFGAQAADMIAFIFAMPFLIHPLVFGMFGKAVENNGAMPAKVVYALGIIGTIGVIYSTFFMK
;
A
#
# COMPACT_ATOMS: atom_id res chain seq x y z
N MET A 1 22.53 33.27 7.42
CA MET A 1 21.93 32.26 6.53
C MET A 1 21.61 30.95 7.25
N GLU A 2 22.52 30.35 8.04
CA GLU A 2 22.23 29.10 8.77
C GLU A 2 21.05 29.18 9.76
N GLN A 3 20.87 30.33 10.43
CA GLN A 3 19.74 30.53 11.37
C GLN A 3 18.37 30.52 10.66
N PHE A 4 18.30 31.01 9.41
CA PHE A 4 17.11 30.92 8.56
C PHE A 4 16.82 29.47 8.15
N VAL A 5 17.87 28.70 7.81
CA VAL A 5 17.77 27.29 7.41
C VAL A 5 17.28 26.41 8.59
N ASN A 6 17.73 26.68 9.82
CA ASN A 6 17.27 25.96 11.01
C ASN A 6 15.81 26.26 11.39
N ILE A 7 15.37 27.53 11.31
CA ILE A 7 13.97 27.92 11.55
C ILE A 7 13.06 27.32 10.47
N GLN A 8 13.53 27.25 9.24
CA GLN A 8 12.80 26.68 8.11
C GLN A 8 12.53 25.17 8.33
N MET A 9 13.43 24.41 8.95
CA MET A 9 13.18 22.99 9.23
C MET A 9 12.02 22.74 10.19
N LEU A 10 11.98 23.44 11.34
CA LEU A 10 10.90 23.26 12.31
C LEU A 10 9.55 23.68 11.71
N ASN A 11 9.55 24.76 10.93
CA ASN A 11 8.38 25.19 10.17
C ASN A 11 7.94 24.11 9.16
N GLN A 12 8.88 23.48 8.44
CA GLN A 12 8.57 22.39 7.51
C GLN A 12 7.99 21.16 8.23
N PHE A 13 8.47 20.83 9.42
CA PHE A 13 7.94 19.72 10.22
C PHE A 13 6.46 19.96 10.57
N TRP A 14 6.16 21.12 11.16
CA TRP A 14 4.79 21.49 11.52
C TRP A 14 3.90 21.66 10.30
N LEU A 15 4.41 22.28 9.24
CA LEU A 15 3.66 22.47 8.01
C LEU A 15 3.29 21.12 7.37
N THR A 16 4.21 20.16 7.34
CA THR A 16 3.91 18.80 6.87
C THR A 16 2.81 18.16 7.70
N LEU A 17 2.89 18.25 9.03
CA LEU A 17 1.84 17.75 9.92
C LEU A 17 0.48 18.43 9.63
N LEU A 18 0.47 19.75 9.48
CA LEU A 18 -0.71 20.57 9.18
C LEU A 18 -1.22 20.43 7.74
N LEU A 19 -0.45 19.85 6.83
CA LEU A 19 -0.89 19.52 5.48
C LEU A 19 -1.48 18.10 5.44
N LEU A 20 -0.77 17.11 5.99
CA LEU A 20 -1.13 15.70 5.85
C LEU A 20 -2.28 15.30 6.78
N ILE A 21 -2.25 15.72 8.05
CA ILE A 21 -3.27 15.31 9.02
C ILE A 21 -4.66 15.85 8.63
N PRO A 22 -4.82 17.13 8.26
CA PRO A 22 -6.12 17.63 7.83
C PRO A 22 -6.69 16.95 6.58
N ILE A 23 -5.85 16.55 5.60
CA ILE A 23 -6.34 15.77 4.44
C ILE A 23 -7.05 14.50 4.92
N ILE A 24 -6.48 13.78 5.87
CA ILE A 24 -7.07 12.55 6.40
C ILE A 24 -8.31 12.85 7.24
N LEU A 25 -8.27 13.89 8.09
CA LEU A 25 -9.40 14.25 8.95
C LEU A 25 -10.61 14.72 8.12
N ILE A 26 -10.40 15.60 7.14
CA ILE A 26 -11.46 16.01 6.19
C ILE A 26 -12.02 14.78 5.49
N SER A 27 -11.15 13.86 5.05
CA SER A 27 -11.58 12.63 4.39
C SER A 27 -12.49 11.78 5.27
N ARG A 28 -12.17 11.65 6.56
CA ARG A 28 -13.00 10.94 7.54
C ARG A 28 -14.30 11.67 7.84
N THR A 29 -14.28 12.99 7.90
CA THR A 29 -15.46 13.83 8.10
C THR A 29 -16.44 13.73 6.93
N VAL A 30 -15.93 13.74 5.69
CA VAL A 30 -16.77 13.64 4.48
C VAL A 30 -17.52 12.30 4.42
N VAL A 31 -16.90 11.21 4.87
CA VAL A 31 -17.53 9.88 4.88
C VAL A 31 -18.19 9.54 6.23
N ALA A 32 -18.23 10.47 7.18
CA ALA A 32 -18.80 10.24 8.49
C ALA A 32 -20.28 9.82 8.38
N GLY A 33 -20.68 8.78 9.13
CA GLY A 33 -22.03 8.23 9.07
C GLY A 33 -22.35 7.44 7.79
N THR A 34 -21.38 7.25 6.90
CA THR A 34 -21.53 6.43 5.68
C THR A 34 -20.72 5.13 5.78
N ARG A 35 -20.88 4.23 4.79
CA ARG A 35 -20.07 3.01 4.65
C ARG A 35 -18.91 3.17 3.66
N TYR A 36 -18.59 4.40 3.25
CA TYR A 36 -17.49 4.67 2.31
C TYR A 36 -16.15 4.76 3.04
N SER A 37 -15.08 4.26 2.41
CA SER A 37 -13.72 4.36 2.96
C SER A 37 -13.19 5.81 2.84
N PRO A 38 -12.56 6.37 3.88
CA PRO A 38 -11.90 7.68 3.81
C PRO A 38 -10.80 7.76 2.75
N ILE A 39 -10.18 6.62 2.37
CA ILE A 39 -9.08 6.57 1.40
C ILE A 39 -9.48 7.19 0.06
N LEU A 40 -10.74 7.02 -0.35
CA LEU A 40 -11.31 7.66 -1.53
C LEU A 40 -11.06 9.18 -1.51
N ILE A 41 -11.37 9.83 -0.39
CA ILE A 41 -11.29 11.30 -0.29
C ILE A 41 -9.84 11.75 -0.11
N ILE A 42 -8.99 10.94 0.54
CA ILE A 42 -7.56 11.24 0.74
C ILE A 42 -6.87 11.44 -0.61
N VAL A 43 -7.19 10.60 -1.60
CA VAL A 43 -6.66 10.73 -2.96
C VAL A 43 -6.99 12.08 -3.55
N ILE A 44 -8.28 12.43 -3.57
CA ILE A 44 -8.79 13.61 -4.27
C ILE A 44 -8.15 14.85 -3.65
N PHE A 45 -8.17 14.96 -2.32
CA PHE A 45 -7.57 16.08 -1.62
C PHE A 45 -6.05 16.11 -1.74
N GLY A 46 -5.36 14.96 -1.68
CA GLY A 46 -3.91 14.88 -1.86
C GLY A 46 -3.48 15.36 -3.25
N LEU A 47 -4.06 14.79 -4.30
CA LEU A 47 -3.77 15.18 -5.69
C LEU A 47 -4.09 16.65 -5.95
N ALA A 48 -5.26 17.11 -5.50
CA ALA A 48 -5.66 18.50 -5.66
C ALA A 48 -4.72 19.45 -4.93
N MET A 49 -4.33 19.15 -3.69
CA MET A 49 -3.41 19.99 -2.92
C MET A 49 -2.05 20.12 -3.62
N GLY A 50 -1.48 19.00 -4.08
CA GLY A 50 -0.23 19.01 -4.85
C GLY A 50 -0.31 19.88 -6.12
N LEU A 51 -1.40 19.73 -6.87
CA LEU A 51 -1.65 20.52 -8.08
C LEU A 51 -1.82 22.01 -7.78
N ILE A 52 -2.55 22.35 -6.72
CA ILE A 52 -2.79 23.73 -6.30
C ILE A 52 -1.48 24.41 -5.95
N LEU A 53 -0.60 23.76 -5.16
CA LEU A 53 0.69 24.32 -4.76
C LEU A 53 1.55 24.71 -5.98
N VAL A 54 1.56 23.88 -7.02
CA VAL A 54 2.31 24.16 -8.26
C VAL A 54 1.62 25.24 -9.09
N LYS A 55 0.29 25.14 -9.27
CA LYS A 55 -0.46 26.11 -10.08
C LYS A 55 -0.47 27.52 -9.47
N SER A 56 -0.37 27.62 -8.15
CA SER A 56 -0.26 28.90 -7.43
C SER A 56 1.18 29.42 -7.32
N ASN A 57 2.17 28.76 -7.95
CA ASN A 57 3.60 29.07 -7.85
C ASN A 57 4.14 29.07 -6.41
N VAL A 58 3.55 28.26 -5.52
CA VAL A 58 4.03 28.08 -4.13
C VAL A 58 5.15 27.04 -4.07
N ALA A 59 5.12 26.04 -4.97
CA ALA A 59 6.16 25.02 -5.09
C ALA A 59 6.37 24.56 -6.54
N THR A 60 7.43 23.79 -6.77
CA THR A 60 7.74 23.19 -8.06
C THR A 60 7.32 21.70 -8.12
N PRO A 61 7.20 21.10 -9.33
CA PRO A 61 6.85 19.68 -9.47
C PRO A 61 7.80 18.76 -8.69
N GLY A 62 7.23 17.84 -7.92
CA GLY A 62 7.96 16.97 -6.99
C GLY A 62 8.10 17.54 -5.58
N LEU A 63 7.65 18.78 -5.34
CA LEU A 63 7.67 19.46 -4.05
C LEU A 63 9.05 19.49 -3.35
N PRO A 64 10.16 19.81 -4.03
CA PRO A 64 11.47 19.88 -3.38
C PRO A 64 11.53 20.96 -2.27
N GLU A 65 10.65 21.96 -2.32
CA GLU A 65 10.50 22.98 -1.27
C GLU A 65 9.83 22.44 0.01
N PHE A 66 9.21 21.26 -0.06
CA PHE A 66 8.61 20.54 1.06
C PHE A 66 9.31 19.19 1.30
N PRO A 67 10.60 19.18 1.68
CA PRO A 67 11.41 17.97 1.72
C PRO A 67 10.91 16.92 2.72
N ILE A 68 10.19 17.33 3.76
CA ILE A 68 9.58 16.39 4.72
C ILE A 68 8.33 15.72 4.11
N VAL A 69 7.56 16.40 3.25
CA VAL A 69 6.45 15.77 2.51
C VAL A 69 7.01 14.71 1.55
N ASP A 70 8.08 15.03 0.82
CA ASP A 70 8.76 14.06 -0.04
C ASP A 70 9.33 12.88 0.77
N LEU A 71 9.96 13.13 1.91
CA LEU A 71 10.43 12.08 2.82
C LEU A 71 9.28 11.16 3.24
N MET A 72 8.14 11.72 3.65
CA MET A 72 6.95 10.98 4.07
C MET A 72 6.30 10.19 2.92
N SER A 73 6.49 10.59 1.66
CA SER A 73 6.04 9.81 0.50
C SER A 73 6.86 8.52 0.31
N LYS A 74 8.09 8.48 0.83
CA LYS A 74 9.07 7.40 0.66
C LYS A 74 9.12 6.40 1.82
N VAL A 75 8.27 6.54 2.84
CA VAL A 75 8.22 5.63 4.02
C VAL A 75 7.24 4.46 3.87
N THR A 76 6.87 4.12 2.63
CA THR A 76 5.94 3.02 2.32
C THR A 76 6.37 1.68 2.93
N VAL A 77 7.65 1.35 2.84
CA VAL A 77 8.18 0.09 3.41
C VAL A 77 7.99 0.04 4.92
N THR A 78 8.23 1.16 5.62
CA THR A 78 8.02 1.28 7.06
C THR A 78 6.57 1.04 7.46
N ALA A 79 5.62 1.61 6.71
CA ALA A 79 4.19 1.39 6.97
C ALA A 79 3.78 -0.09 6.76
N LEU A 80 4.35 -0.76 5.75
CA LEU A 80 3.96 -2.13 5.38
C LEU A 80 4.57 -3.22 6.27
N ILE A 81 5.72 -2.97 6.92
CA ILE A 81 6.36 -3.93 7.85
C ILE A 81 5.37 -4.46 8.89
N VAL A 82 4.50 -3.59 9.41
CA VAL A 82 3.53 -3.98 10.42
C VAL A 82 2.44 -4.89 9.83
N SER A 83 1.94 -4.59 8.64
CA SER A 83 0.97 -5.45 7.94
C SER A 83 1.56 -6.83 7.62
N PHE A 84 2.84 -6.89 7.23
CA PHE A 84 3.55 -8.15 7.01
C PHE A 84 3.73 -8.96 8.31
N PHE A 85 4.08 -8.28 9.41
CA PHE A 85 4.18 -8.92 10.71
C PHE A 85 2.85 -9.54 11.15
N VAL A 86 1.75 -8.78 11.11
CA VAL A 86 0.42 -9.28 11.47
C VAL A 86 0.01 -10.46 10.60
N GLY A 87 0.22 -10.38 9.29
CA GLY A 87 -0.12 -11.51 8.44
C GLY A 87 0.77 -12.72 8.63
N GLY A 88 2.03 -12.57 9.06
CA GLY A 88 2.84 -13.68 9.56
C GLY A 88 2.24 -14.36 10.78
N GLN A 89 1.67 -13.59 11.72
CA GLN A 89 0.94 -14.17 12.86
C GLN A 89 -0.30 -14.95 12.40
N GLU A 90 -1.09 -14.39 11.47
CA GLU A 90 -2.28 -15.04 10.93
C GLU A 90 -1.95 -16.30 10.12
N LEU A 91 -0.86 -16.28 9.33
CA LEU A 91 -0.39 -17.46 8.59
C LEU A 91 -0.09 -18.63 9.53
N LYS A 92 0.57 -18.39 10.66
CA LYS A 92 0.83 -19.45 11.64
C LYS A 92 -0.46 -19.99 12.25
N LYS A 93 -1.43 -19.13 12.57
CA LYS A 93 -2.73 -19.57 13.11
C LYS A 93 -3.44 -20.52 12.16
N ILE A 94 -3.41 -20.22 10.86
CA ILE A 94 -3.98 -21.08 9.82
C ILE A 94 -3.22 -22.41 9.72
N LEU A 95 -1.88 -22.36 9.64
CA LEU A 95 -1.07 -23.55 9.48
C LEU A 95 -1.16 -24.49 10.70
N MET A 96 -1.22 -23.94 11.90
CA MET A 96 -1.27 -24.69 13.16
C MET A 96 -2.71 -24.96 13.66
N HIS A 97 -3.73 -24.47 12.96
CA HIS A 97 -5.15 -24.56 13.36
C HIS A 97 -5.42 -24.04 14.79
N GLU A 98 -4.67 -23.04 15.24
CA GLU A 98 -4.77 -22.48 16.59
C GLU A 98 -5.70 -21.26 16.62
N LYS A 99 -6.73 -21.30 17.48
CA LYS A 99 -7.49 -20.11 17.87
C LYS A 99 -6.71 -19.39 18.98
N LEU A 100 -5.81 -18.49 18.57
CA LEU A 100 -5.17 -17.57 19.52
C LEU A 100 -6.17 -16.46 19.86
N GLU A 101 -7.04 -16.70 20.83
CA GLU A 101 -7.84 -15.64 21.46
C GLU A 101 -6.92 -14.77 22.31
N ILE A 102 -6.42 -13.70 21.70
CA ILE A 102 -5.55 -12.75 22.39
C ILE A 102 -6.43 -11.72 23.06
N GLU A 103 -6.62 -11.86 24.37
CA GLU A 103 -7.31 -10.86 25.18
C GLU A 103 -6.59 -9.51 25.04
N ASP A 104 -7.32 -8.47 24.60
CA ASP A 104 -6.73 -7.24 24.11
C ASP A 104 -6.15 -6.38 25.25
N LEU A 105 -5.05 -5.67 24.99
CA LEU A 105 -4.35 -4.85 25.99
C LEU A 105 -5.03 -3.50 26.23
N VAL A 106 -5.80 -3.03 25.25
CA VAL A 106 -6.40 -1.70 25.21
C VAL A 106 -7.78 -1.79 24.61
N VAL A 107 -8.74 -1.15 25.27
CA VAL A 107 -10.05 -0.84 24.70
C VAL A 107 -10.00 0.62 24.22
N PRO A 108 -10.14 0.88 22.90
CA PRO A 108 -10.17 2.23 22.35
C PRO A 108 -11.30 3.07 22.95
N SER A 109 -11.07 4.38 23.07
CA SER A 109 -12.11 5.35 23.37
C SER A 109 -12.96 5.62 22.13
N GLU A 110 -14.26 5.38 22.24
CA GLU A 110 -15.26 5.64 21.18
C GLU A 110 -15.76 7.09 21.18
N GLU A 111 -15.27 7.95 22.08
CA GLU A 111 -15.63 9.37 22.13
C GLU A 111 -15.27 10.04 20.80
N GLU A 112 -16.25 10.57 20.09
CA GLU A 112 -16.04 11.33 18.86
C GLU A 112 -15.53 12.74 19.20
N ILE A 113 -14.36 13.11 18.65
CA ILE A 113 -13.74 14.45 18.86
C ILE A 113 -13.91 15.32 17.62
N ILE A 114 -13.81 14.71 16.45
CA ILE A 114 -14.04 15.32 15.15
C ILE A 114 -15.04 14.42 14.44
N LEU A 115 -16.01 14.99 13.73
CA LEU A 115 -17.01 14.22 13.00
C LEU A 115 -16.34 13.14 12.12
N GLY A 116 -16.72 11.87 12.32
CA GLY A 116 -16.15 10.68 11.67
C GLY A 116 -14.84 10.15 12.29
N THR A 117 -14.35 10.74 13.37
CA THR A 117 -13.06 10.40 13.99
C THR A 117 -13.16 10.34 15.51
N GLN A 118 -13.04 9.12 16.02
CA GLN A 118 -12.96 8.85 17.45
C GLN A 118 -11.64 9.35 18.04
N ARG A 119 -11.61 9.56 19.34
CA ARG A 119 -10.46 10.04 20.08
C ARG A 119 -9.21 9.19 19.88
N THR A 120 -9.30 7.88 20.11
CA THR A 120 -8.13 6.99 19.96
C THR A 120 -7.66 6.96 18.50
N GLN A 121 -8.60 7.06 17.54
CA GLN A 121 -8.27 7.15 16.11
C GLN A 121 -7.49 8.42 15.78
N LEU A 122 -7.89 9.59 16.33
CA LEU A 122 -7.15 10.84 16.17
C LEU A 122 -5.73 10.71 16.75
N VAL A 123 -5.58 10.11 17.94
CA VAL A 123 -4.27 9.88 18.54
C VAL A 123 -3.42 8.95 17.68
N PHE A 124 -3.99 7.83 17.18
CA PHE A 124 -3.28 6.93 16.27
C PHE A 124 -2.85 7.60 14.98
N LEU A 125 -3.70 8.46 14.42
CA LEU A 125 -3.40 9.21 13.20
C LEU A 125 -2.21 10.16 13.40
N VAL A 126 -2.24 11.00 14.43
CA VAL A 126 -1.14 11.92 14.72
C VAL A 126 0.13 11.16 15.10
N ARG A 127 -0.01 10.11 15.93
CA ARG A 127 1.11 9.27 16.36
C ARG A 127 1.78 8.56 15.18
N SER A 128 1.03 8.09 14.19
CA SER A 128 1.59 7.44 12.99
C SER A 128 2.50 8.37 12.19
N PHE A 129 2.16 9.65 12.08
CA PHE A 129 3.06 10.65 11.49
C PHE A 129 4.41 10.69 12.21
N PHE A 130 4.39 10.82 13.54
CA PHE A 130 5.59 10.85 14.37
C PHE A 130 6.41 9.55 14.31
N ILE A 131 5.74 8.38 14.29
CA ILE A 131 6.40 7.08 14.14
C ILE A 131 7.13 7.00 12.80
N LEU A 132 6.43 7.28 11.69
CA LEU A 132 6.99 7.13 10.35
C LEU A 132 8.18 8.06 10.13
N ILE A 133 8.07 9.34 10.51
CA ILE A 133 9.15 10.31 10.34
C ILE A 133 10.33 10.02 11.28
N GLY A 134 10.07 9.59 12.52
CA GLY A 134 11.10 9.25 13.49
C GLY A 134 11.91 8.02 13.08
N ILE A 135 11.22 6.97 12.62
CA ILE A 135 11.88 5.74 12.13
C ILE A 135 12.69 6.02 10.88
N GLU A 136 12.14 6.78 9.93
CA GLU A 136 12.88 7.13 8.70
C GLU A 136 14.12 7.98 9.00
N GLY A 137 14.01 8.94 9.92
CA GLY A 137 15.16 9.73 10.36
C GLY A 137 16.28 8.86 10.94
N VAL A 138 15.94 7.92 11.83
CA VAL A 138 16.94 7.00 12.42
C VAL A 138 17.56 6.10 11.34
N LYS A 139 16.74 5.58 10.42
CA LYS A 139 17.22 4.77 9.31
C LYS A 139 18.27 5.51 8.47
N ARG A 140 18.01 6.79 8.14
CA ARG A 140 18.92 7.64 7.36
C ARG A 140 20.22 7.94 8.11
N LEU A 141 20.15 8.16 9.42
CA LEU A 141 21.35 8.36 10.24
C LEU A 141 22.26 7.12 10.27
N ILE A 142 21.68 5.92 10.30
CA ILE A 142 22.44 4.67 10.39
C ILE A 142 23.00 4.24 9.04
N LEU A 143 22.20 4.32 7.98
CA LEU A 143 22.63 3.92 6.62
C LEU A 143 23.52 4.97 5.94
N GLY A 144 23.62 6.17 6.52
CA GLY A 144 24.32 7.30 5.92
C GLY A 144 23.44 8.13 5.00
N VAL A 145 23.82 9.39 4.81
CA VAL A 145 23.09 10.36 4.02
C VAL A 145 23.95 10.83 2.85
N SER A 146 23.36 10.95 1.66
CA SER A 146 24.03 11.55 0.50
C SER A 146 24.35 13.02 0.75
N SER A 147 25.47 13.50 0.20
CA SER A 147 25.89 14.92 0.30
C SER A 147 24.84 15.91 -0.20
N ASP A 148 23.98 15.49 -1.13
CA ASP A 148 22.99 16.32 -1.80
C ASP A 148 21.62 16.32 -1.10
N ASP A 149 21.48 15.63 0.03
CA ASP A 149 20.22 15.60 0.79
C ASP A 149 20.04 16.87 1.63
N ALA A 150 18.99 17.63 1.30
CA ALA A 150 18.59 18.86 2.00
C ALA A 150 18.31 18.64 3.50
N LEU A 151 17.96 17.43 3.92
CA LEU A 151 17.65 17.09 5.31
C LEU A 151 18.82 16.47 6.07
N SER A 152 19.98 16.27 5.44
CA SER A 152 21.14 15.57 6.01
C SER A 152 21.52 16.04 7.42
N LYS A 153 21.64 17.36 7.61
CA LYS A 153 22.00 17.97 8.90
C LYS A 153 20.88 17.93 9.94
N PHE A 154 19.65 17.66 9.52
CA PHE A 154 18.45 17.76 10.35
C PHE A 154 17.90 16.43 10.83
N TYR A 155 18.34 15.31 10.24
CA TYR A 155 17.89 13.98 10.65
C TYR A 155 18.03 13.68 12.15
N PRO A 156 19.05 14.14 12.90
CA PRO A 156 19.11 13.93 14.36
C PRO A 156 17.90 14.54 15.09
N ILE A 157 17.53 15.78 14.72
CA ILE A 157 16.39 16.48 15.34
C ILE A 157 15.07 15.88 14.87
N ILE A 158 14.94 15.58 13.58
CA ILE A 158 13.74 14.92 13.02
C ILE A 158 13.50 13.58 13.71
N SER A 159 14.55 12.77 13.89
CA SER A 159 14.49 11.49 14.61
C SER A 159 14.05 11.68 16.05
N TYR A 160 14.67 12.63 16.76
CA TYR A 160 14.34 12.92 18.15
C TYR A 160 12.87 13.37 18.31
N LEU A 161 12.40 14.32 17.51
CA LEU A 161 11.02 14.80 17.55
C LEU A 161 10.02 13.71 17.18
N GLY A 162 10.31 12.96 16.11
CA GLY A 162 9.52 11.82 15.66
C GLY A 162 9.36 10.76 16.76
N LEU A 163 10.47 10.28 17.31
CA LEU A 163 10.45 9.26 18.36
C LEU A 163 9.83 9.75 19.67
N SER A 164 10.13 10.98 20.08
CA SER A 164 9.55 11.56 21.31
C SER A 164 8.04 11.70 21.20
N GLY A 165 7.54 12.23 20.07
CA GLY A 165 6.11 12.33 19.79
C GLY A 165 5.45 10.95 19.74
N ALA A 166 6.10 9.97 19.10
CA ALA A 166 5.62 8.60 19.04
C ALA A 166 5.52 7.94 20.43
N LEU A 167 6.41 8.25 21.37
CA LEU A 167 6.37 7.66 22.72
C LEU A 167 5.34 8.36 23.63
N ILE A 168 5.21 9.68 23.53
CA ILE A 168 4.35 10.49 24.40
C ILE A 168 2.88 10.39 24.01
N LEU A 169 2.57 10.32 22.71
CA LEU A 169 1.18 10.31 22.22
C LEU A 169 0.50 8.97 22.49
N ILE A 170 -0.13 8.87 23.66
CA ILE A 170 -0.99 7.77 24.09
C ILE A 170 -2.34 8.35 24.51
N ASP A 171 -3.43 7.75 24.06
CA ASP A 171 -4.77 8.21 24.45
C ASP A 171 -5.00 7.93 25.94
N TYR A 172 -5.14 9.00 26.73
CA TYR A 172 -5.34 8.89 28.17
C TYR A 172 -6.75 8.43 28.56
N LYS A 173 -7.75 8.52 27.65
CA LYS A 173 -9.11 8.03 27.89
C LYS A 173 -9.32 6.60 27.43
N ALA A 174 -8.40 6.02 26.67
CA ALA A 174 -8.45 4.60 26.34
C ALA A 174 -8.24 3.76 27.62
N THR A 175 -8.98 2.65 27.76
CA THR A 175 -8.81 1.75 28.90
C THR A 175 -7.63 0.84 28.65
N ILE A 176 -6.51 1.09 29.34
CA ILE A 176 -5.26 0.36 29.19
C ILE A 176 -5.02 -0.48 30.44
N LYS A 177 -4.98 -1.82 30.29
CA LYS A 177 -4.78 -2.75 31.43
C LYS A 177 -3.49 -2.47 32.19
N ASN A 178 -2.37 -2.26 31.48
CA ASN A 178 -1.08 -1.92 32.07
C ASN A 178 -0.34 -0.88 31.22
N LYS A 179 -0.34 0.38 31.68
CA LYS A 179 0.26 1.52 30.94
C LYS A 179 1.76 1.36 30.72
N SER A 180 2.50 0.93 31.74
CA SER A 180 3.96 0.74 31.65
C SER A 180 4.32 -0.32 30.62
N GLN A 181 3.64 -1.47 30.68
CA GLN A 181 3.82 -2.54 29.70
C GLN A 181 3.46 -2.07 28.28
N TYR A 182 2.37 -1.33 28.14
CA TYR A 182 1.91 -0.82 26.84
C TYR A 182 2.92 0.13 26.19
N ILE A 183 3.49 1.08 26.96
CA ILE A 183 4.53 2.00 26.47
C ILE A 183 5.81 1.25 26.12
N ARG A 184 6.29 0.34 26.99
CA ARG A 184 7.49 -0.46 26.73
C ARG A 184 7.35 -1.32 25.47
N LYS A 185 6.16 -1.89 25.24
CA LYS A 185 5.85 -2.60 23.99
C LYS A 185 5.93 -1.68 22.79
N GLY A 186 5.38 -0.46 22.88
CA GLY A 186 5.46 0.51 21.79
C GLY A 186 6.91 0.88 21.43
N LEU A 187 7.77 1.05 22.42
CA LEU A 187 9.20 1.30 22.20
C LEU A 187 9.89 0.09 21.55
N LEU A 188 9.64 -1.12 22.06
CA LEU A 188 10.19 -2.35 21.48
C LEU A 188 9.76 -2.54 20.03
N GLU A 189 8.48 -2.27 19.72
CA GLU A 189 7.96 -2.31 18.36
C GLU A 189 8.69 -1.33 17.42
N ILE A 190 8.96 -0.10 17.88
CA ILE A 190 9.75 0.88 17.10
C ILE A 190 11.16 0.34 16.83
N ILE A 191 11.85 -0.17 17.86
CA ILE A 191 13.20 -0.73 17.73
C ILE A 191 13.20 -1.89 16.74
N CYS A 192 12.25 -2.81 16.85
CA CYS A 192 12.13 -3.94 15.93
C CYS A 192 11.90 -3.50 14.49
N ILE A 193 11.03 -2.51 14.23
CA ILE A 193 10.81 -1.98 12.88
C ILE A 193 12.10 -1.38 12.32
N ILE A 194 12.83 -0.59 13.11
CA ILE A 194 14.12 -0.01 12.72
C ILE A 194 15.13 -1.11 12.37
N VAL A 195 15.25 -2.14 13.22
CA VAL A 195 16.16 -3.27 12.97
C VAL A 195 15.80 -4.00 11.68
N ILE A 196 14.51 -4.26 11.42
CA ILE A 196 14.06 -4.90 10.17
C ILE A 196 14.42 -4.02 8.96
N LEU A 197 14.19 -2.71 9.03
CA LEU A 197 14.52 -1.79 7.94
C LEU A 197 16.02 -1.75 7.63
N ILE A 198 16.86 -1.68 8.66
CA ILE A 198 18.31 -1.62 8.50
C ILE A 198 18.84 -2.97 7.98
N ALA A 199 18.41 -4.08 8.61
CA ALA A 199 18.81 -5.42 8.19
C ALA A 199 18.39 -5.68 6.73
N SER A 200 17.16 -5.34 6.36
CA SER A 200 16.69 -5.50 4.97
C SER A 200 17.45 -4.63 3.97
N ALA A 201 17.87 -3.42 4.35
CA ALA A 201 18.69 -2.56 3.50
C ALA A 201 20.08 -3.17 3.25
N TYR A 202 20.77 -3.60 4.31
CA TYR A 202 22.08 -4.24 4.18
C TYR A 202 22.01 -5.57 3.43
N ILE A 203 20.97 -6.38 3.66
CA ILE A 203 20.78 -7.63 2.92
C ILE A 203 20.55 -7.33 1.43
N ALA A 204 19.74 -6.32 1.11
CA ALA A 204 19.50 -5.91 -0.28
C ALA A 204 20.80 -5.46 -0.98
N GLU A 205 21.61 -4.65 -0.30
CA GLU A 205 22.90 -4.20 -0.83
C GLU A 205 23.89 -5.36 -0.99
N TRP A 206 23.95 -6.26 -0.02
CA TRP A 206 24.82 -7.44 -0.05
C TRP A 206 24.49 -8.41 -1.18
N ILE A 207 23.19 -8.58 -1.49
CA ILE A 207 22.71 -9.48 -2.54
C ILE A 207 22.71 -8.82 -3.93
N LYS A 208 22.71 -7.48 -3.99
CA LYS A 208 22.70 -6.69 -5.25
C LYS A 208 23.69 -7.15 -6.32
N PRO A 209 24.94 -7.58 -6.01
CA PRO A 209 25.87 -8.09 -7.02
C PRO A 209 25.40 -9.38 -7.73
N PHE A 210 24.55 -10.17 -7.07
CA PHE A 210 23.98 -11.41 -7.63
C PHE A 210 22.63 -11.14 -8.29
N ILE A 211 21.74 -10.41 -7.61
CA ILE A 211 20.41 -10.09 -8.08
C ILE A 211 19.89 -8.79 -7.44
N GLY A 212 19.36 -7.87 -8.26
CA GLY A 212 18.89 -6.55 -7.84
C GLY A 212 17.54 -6.55 -7.11
N LEU A 213 17.41 -7.36 -6.05
CA LEU A 213 16.17 -7.43 -5.25
C LEU A 213 16.01 -6.16 -4.39
N PRO A 214 14.79 -5.61 -4.27
CA PRO A 214 14.54 -4.36 -3.59
C PRO A 214 14.45 -4.57 -2.07
N GLN A 215 14.73 -3.53 -1.27
CA GLN A 215 14.68 -3.61 0.20
C GLN A 215 13.35 -4.19 0.74
N ILE A 216 12.21 -3.79 0.16
CA ILE A 216 10.88 -4.22 0.61
C ILE A 216 10.76 -5.76 0.65
N PHE A 217 11.40 -6.45 -0.29
CA PHE A 217 11.37 -7.90 -0.35
C PHE A 217 11.96 -8.54 0.90
N PHE A 218 13.13 -8.07 1.34
CA PHE A 218 13.78 -8.56 2.55
C PHE A 218 13.06 -8.10 3.81
N ALA A 219 12.59 -6.85 3.84
CA ALA A 219 11.83 -6.32 4.97
C ALA A 219 10.60 -7.19 5.24
N MET A 220 9.88 -7.54 4.18
CA MET A 220 8.73 -8.43 4.22
C MET A 220 9.08 -9.83 4.73
N ILE A 221 10.09 -10.50 4.18
CA ILE A 221 10.49 -11.85 4.63
C ILE A 221 10.80 -11.84 6.13
N LEU A 222 11.60 -10.88 6.58
CA LEU A 222 11.95 -10.74 7.99
C LEU A 222 10.72 -10.47 8.85
N SER A 223 9.83 -9.57 8.43
CA SER A 223 8.59 -9.25 9.14
C SER A 223 7.63 -10.44 9.25
N VAL A 224 7.42 -11.18 8.16
CA VAL A 224 6.53 -12.36 8.14
C VAL A 224 7.08 -13.46 9.03
N ILE A 225 8.38 -13.78 8.91
CA ILE A 225 9.03 -14.78 9.77
C ILE A 225 8.92 -14.38 11.23
N LEU A 226 9.18 -13.11 11.56
CA LEU A 226 9.05 -12.62 12.93
C LEU A 226 7.59 -12.72 13.41
N GLY A 227 6.61 -12.40 12.57
CA GLY A 227 5.19 -12.58 12.86
C GLY A 227 4.83 -14.03 13.17
N MET A 228 5.32 -14.98 12.37
CA MET A 228 5.12 -16.40 12.62
C MET A 228 5.76 -16.85 13.94
N LEU A 229 7.00 -16.43 14.22
CA LEU A 229 7.67 -16.78 15.47
C LEU A 229 6.94 -16.19 16.69
N PHE A 230 6.49 -14.95 16.59
CA PHE A 230 5.85 -14.19 17.66
C PHE A 230 4.32 -14.08 17.47
N SER A 231 3.66 -15.19 17.12
CA SER A 231 2.19 -15.25 16.91
C SER A 231 1.36 -14.82 18.13
N ASN A 232 1.93 -14.96 19.33
CA ASN A 232 1.27 -14.62 20.59
C ASN A 232 1.53 -13.16 21.02
N TRP A 233 2.27 -12.39 20.22
CA TRP A 233 2.59 -11.01 20.54
C TRP A 233 1.35 -10.12 20.48
N LYS A 234 0.94 -9.59 21.64
CA LYS A 234 -0.13 -8.59 21.73
C LYS A 234 0.37 -7.20 21.33
N PHE A 235 -0.33 -6.54 20.42
CA PHE A 235 0.06 -5.24 19.88
C PHE A 235 0.07 -4.12 20.92
N GLY A 236 1.21 -3.45 21.02
CA GLY A 236 1.39 -2.17 21.65
C GLY A 236 0.87 -1.01 20.78
N PRO A 237 1.13 0.23 21.22
CA PRO A 237 0.58 1.41 20.58
C PRO A 237 1.22 1.74 19.22
N THR A 238 2.42 1.22 18.92
CA THR A 238 3.10 1.51 17.65
C THR A 238 2.49 0.71 16.52
N ILE A 239 2.36 -0.61 16.69
CA ILE A 239 1.70 -1.48 15.70
C ILE A 239 0.26 -1.02 15.45
N ARG A 240 -0.52 -0.74 16.51
CA ARG A 240 -1.92 -0.30 16.36
C ARG A 240 -2.05 0.99 15.57
N ALA A 241 -1.21 1.97 15.87
CA ALA A 241 -1.24 3.24 15.15
C ALA A 241 -0.91 3.06 13.67
N LEU A 242 0.13 2.28 13.34
CA LEU A 242 0.55 2.04 11.97
C LEU A 242 -0.45 1.21 11.17
N LEU A 243 -1.09 0.19 11.77
CA LEU A 243 -2.17 -0.56 11.11
C LEU A 243 -3.36 0.34 10.77
N PHE A 244 -3.71 1.26 11.67
CA PHE A 244 -4.84 2.16 11.49
C PHE A 244 -4.56 3.30 10.49
N ALA A 245 -3.45 4.01 10.68
CA ALA A 245 -3.17 5.26 9.98
C ALA A 245 -1.82 5.32 9.23
N GLY A 246 -0.98 4.29 9.34
CA GLY A 246 0.32 4.27 8.65
C GLY A 246 0.17 4.41 7.14
N VAL A 247 -0.64 3.55 6.52
CA VAL A 247 -0.93 3.62 5.08
C VAL A 247 -1.64 4.93 4.69
N PRO A 248 -2.72 5.39 5.35
CA PRO A 248 -3.34 6.68 5.07
C PRO A 248 -2.38 7.88 5.09
N VAL A 249 -1.46 7.95 6.06
CA VAL A 249 -0.48 9.03 6.15
C VAL A 249 0.52 9.00 4.98
N VAL A 250 1.03 7.83 4.65
CA VAL A 250 1.94 7.66 3.49
C VAL A 250 1.23 8.00 2.19
N LEU A 251 -0.01 7.54 2.01
CA LEU A 251 -0.79 7.82 0.81
C LEU A 251 -1.10 9.31 0.67
N ALA A 252 -1.44 10.02 1.74
CA ALA A 252 -1.67 11.45 1.70
C ALA A 252 -0.42 12.21 1.19
N ALA A 253 0.78 11.84 1.67
CA ALA A 253 2.03 12.41 1.19
C ALA A 253 2.32 12.04 -0.28
N ASN A 254 2.18 10.76 -0.63
CA ASN A 254 2.37 10.27 -2.01
C ASN A 254 1.46 10.98 -3.01
N PHE A 255 0.17 11.18 -2.69
CA PHE A 255 -0.75 11.86 -3.59
C PHE A 255 -0.49 13.36 -3.68
N MET A 256 0.03 13.99 -2.64
CA MET A 256 0.47 15.38 -2.70
C MET A 256 1.67 15.55 -3.64
N VAL A 257 2.69 14.70 -3.49
CA VAL A 257 3.85 14.69 -4.41
C VAL A 257 3.40 14.34 -5.83
N GLY A 258 2.58 13.29 -6.00
CA GLY A 258 2.02 12.91 -7.30
C GLY A 258 1.19 14.02 -7.94
N GLY A 259 0.36 14.71 -7.16
CA GLY A 259 -0.46 15.85 -7.56
C GLY A 259 0.35 17.01 -8.14
N SER A 260 1.50 17.28 -7.52
CA SER A 260 2.42 18.34 -7.99
C SER A 260 3.02 18.05 -9.37
N ARG A 261 3.11 16.77 -9.76
CA ARG A 261 3.70 16.33 -11.04
C ARG A 261 2.67 16.11 -12.14
N ILE A 262 1.37 16.29 -11.87
CA ILE A 262 0.28 16.07 -12.84
C ILE A 262 0.54 16.84 -14.16
N LEU A 263 0.87 18.14 -14.07
CA LEU A 263 1.06 19.00 -15.24
C LEU A 263 2.31 18.65 -16.05
N GLU A 264 3.36 18.15 -15.39
CA GLU A 264 4.60 17.71 -16.04
C GLU A 264 4.36 16.41 -16.80
N ALA A 265 3.70 15.44 -16.16
CA ALA A 265 3.49 14.13 -16.75
C ALA A 265 2.58 14.15 -17.99
N PHE A 266 1.58 15.02 -18.04
CA PHE A 266 0.74 15.19 -19.24
C PHE A 266 1.48 15.79 -20.45
N LYS A 267 2.66 16.40 -20.25
CA LYS A 267 3.50 16.95 -21.33
C LYS A 267 4.41 15.89 -21.95
N LEU A 268 4.69 14.80 -21.24
CA LEU A 268 5.58 13.74 -21.72
C LEU A 268 4.82 12.83 -22.71
N THR A 269 5.27 12.80 -23.97
CA THR A 269 4.61 12.03 -25.03
C THR A 269 4.61 10.53 -24.75
N GLU A 270 5.72 10.00 -24.24
CA GLU A 270 5.90 8.58 -23.88
C GLU A 270 5.00 8.15 -22.69
N MET A 271 4.64 9.11 -21.83
CA MET A 271 3.77 8.86 -20.68
C MET A 271 2.31 8.60 -21.04
N LYS A 272 1.87 8.96 -22.26
CA LYS A 272 0.48 8.74 -22.68
C LYS A 272 0.12 7.26 -22.71
N ALA A 273 0.99 6.42 -23.28
CA ALA A 273 0.76 4.98 -23.33
C ALA A 273 0.74 4.37 -21.92
N VAL A 274 1.68 4.79 -21.07
CA VAL A 274 1.77 4.38 -19.65
C VAL A 274 0.50 4.74 -18.88
N MET A 275 0.01 5.97 -19.04
CA MET A 275 -1.19 6.45 -18.35
C MET A 275 -2.47 5.77 -18.85
N VAL A 276 -2.62 5.58 -20.16
CA VAL A 276 -3.81 4.94 -20.73
C VAL A 276 -3.87 3.47 -20.33
N TYR A 277 -2.75 2.74 -20.44
CA TYR A 277 -2.70 1.37 -19.92
C TYR A 277 -2.90 1.33 -18.41
N GLY A 278 -2.30 2.25 -17.64
CA GLY A 278 -2.52 2.33 -16.19
C GLY A 278 -4.01 2.47 -15.83
N LEU A 279 -4.74 3.36 -16.51
CA LEU A 279 -6.16 3.59 -16.29
C LEU A 279 -7.03 2.36 -16.67
N PHE A 280 -6.92 1.90 -17.91
CA PHE A 280 -7.77 0.81 -18.39
C PHE A 280 -7.33 -0.55 -17.84
N GLY A 281 -6.03 -0.72 -17.61
CA GLY A 281 -5.46 -1.86 -16.92
C GLY A 281 -6.02 -1.99 -15.51
N GLN A 282 -6.25 -0.89 -14.81
CA GLN A 282 -6.95 -0.94 -13.52
C GLN A 282 -8.38 -1.42 -13.64
N LEU A 283 -9.12 -0.95 -14.64
CA LEU A 283 -10.46 -1.48 -14.88
C LEU A 283 -10.39 -2.99 -15.18
N PHE A 284 -9.45 -3.40 -16.02
CA PHE A 284 -9.27 -4.78 -16.46
C PHE A 284 -8.86 -5.72 -15.31
N TRP A 285 -7.78 -5.43 -14.60
CA TRP A 285 -7.26 -6.35 -13.58
C TRP A 285 -8.15 -6.41 -12.35
N MET A 286 -8.72 -5.27 -11.95
CA MET A 286 -9.59 -5.21 -10.79
C MET A 286 -10.99 -5.71 -11.09
N PHE A 287 -11.70 -5.11 -12.05
CA PHE A 287 -13.07 -5.53 -12.37
C PHE A 287 -13.11 -6.83 -13.16
N GLY A 288 -12.05 -7.21 -13.88
CA GLY A 288 -11.88 -8.56 -14.42
C GLY A 288 -11.75 -9.59 -13.30
N GLY A 289 -10.90 -9.34 -12.29
CA GLY A 289 -10.80 -10.19 -11.09
C GLY A 289 -12.14 -10.33 -10.35
N LEU A 290 -12.84 -9.21 -10.12
CA LEU A 290 -14.18 -9.22 -9.53
C LEU A 290 -15.20 -9.97 -10.41
N THR A 291 -15.14 -9.79 -11.73
CA THR A 291 -15.98 -10.52 -12.69
C THR A 291 -15.76 -12.02 -12.56
N LEU A 292 -14.51 -12.46 -12.40
CA LEU A 292 -14.18 -13.85 -12.19
C LEU A 292 -14.78 -14.38 -10.88
N LEU A 293 -14.57 -13.67 -9.77
CA LEU A 293 -15.07 -14.06 -8.46
C LEU A 293 -16.61 -14.12 -8.41
N ILE A 294 -17.30 -13.13 -8.98
CA ILE A 294 -18.76 -13.07 -8.98
C ILE A 294 -19.34 -14.10 -9.96
N GLY A 295 -18.87 -14.11 -11.20
CA GLY A 295 -19.45 -14.91 -12.29
C GLY A 295 -19.11 -16.39 -12.21
N PHE A 296 -17.84 -16.73 -11.94
CA PHE A 296 -17.37 -18.12 -11.94
C PHE A 296 -17.16 -18.67 -10.53
N GLY A 297 -16.73 -17.84 -9.59
CA GLY A 297 -16.55 -18.21 -8.18
C GLY A 297 -17.85 -18.19 -7.36
N LEU A 298 -18.93 -17.60 -7.91
CA LEU A 298 -20.21 -17.36 -7.21
C LEU A 298 -20.05 -16.65 -5.85
N ALA A 299 -19.00 -15.84 -5.70
CA ALA A 299 -18.60 -15.19 -4.46
C ALA A 299 -18.97 -13.69 -4.46
N ASN A 300 -20.25 -13.36 -4.53
CA ASN A 300 -20.73 -11.97 -4.64
C ASN A 300 -20.94 -11.26 -3.29
N HIS A 301 -19.96 -11.31 -2.39
CA HIS A 301 -20.04 -10.62 -1.10
C HIS A 301 -18.77 -9.85 -0.77
N VAL A 302 -18.88 -8.64 -0.20
CA VAL A 302 -17.74 -7.75 0.12
C VAL A 302 -16.69 -8.44 1.01
N ARG A 303 -17.12 -9.26 1.97
CA ARG A 303 -16.22 -10.09 2.82
C ARG A 303 -15.27 -11.00 2.04
N ASN A 304 -15.61 -11.35 0.80
CA ASN A 304 -14.81 -12.19 -0.09
C ASN A 304 -14.11 -11.34 -1.16
N LEU A 305 -14.87 -10.44 -1.80
CA LEU A 305 -14.40 -9.63 -2.91
C LEU A 305 -13.30 -8.65 -2.48
N ALA A 306 -13.46 -7.96 -1.34
CA ALA A 306 -12.47 -6.98 -0.91
C ALA A 306 -11.15 -7.64 -0.49
N PRO A 307 -11.12 -8.67 0.39
CA PRO A 307 -9.87 -9.36 0.72
C PRO A 307 -9.24 -10.09 -0.46
N GLY A 308 -10.05 -10.71 -1.34
CA GLY A 308 -9.56 -11.40 -2.52
C GLY A 308 -8.87 -10.46 -3.51
N MET A 309 -9.40 -9.25 -3.70
CA MET A 309 -8.77 -8.23 -4.54
C MET A 309 -7.61 -7.51 -3.85
N ALA A 310 -7.70 -7.27 -2.54
CA ALA A 310 -6.59 -6.74 -1.75
C ALA A 310 -5.37 -7.67 -1.81
N GLY A 311 -5.58 -8.99 -1.70
CA GLY A 311 -4.54 -10.00 -1.87
C GLY A 311 -4.04 -10.12 -3.31
N SER A 312 -4.93 -10.49 -4.24
CA SER A 312 -4.55 -10.82 -5.63
C SER A 312 -3.88 -9.70 -6.41
N LEU A 313 -4.15 -8.45 -6.09
CA LEU A 313 -3.49 -7.32 -6.73
C LEU A 313 -2.48 -6.64 -5.81
N SER A 314 -2.36 -7.10 -4.55
CA SER A 314 -1.71 -6.34 -3.47
C SER A 314 -2.17 -4.87 -3.48
N HIS A 315 -3.47 -4.69 -3.73
CA HIS A 315 -4.04 -3.43 -4.14
C HIS A 315 -4.05 -2.46 -2.96
N SER A 316 -3.39 -1.33 -3.13
CA SER A 316 -3.05 -0.45 -2.03
C SER A 316 -4.24 0.17 -1.33
N GLY A 317 -5.20 0.65 -2.12
CA GLY A 317 -6.45 1.19 -1.61
C GLY A 317 -7.27 0.16 -0.83
N LEU A 318 -7.60 -0.98 -1.43
CA LEU A 318 -8.38 -2.05 -0.79
C LEU A 318 -7.67 -2.65 0.42
N THR A 319 -6.34 -2.77 0.38
CA THR A 319 -5.55 -3.19 1.53
C THR A 319 -5.77 -2.23 2.69
N GLY A 320 -5.57 -0.92 2.47
CA GLY A 320 -5.80 0.09 3.50
C GLY A 320 -7.24 0.10 4.02
N ALA A 321 -8.23 0.01 3.14
CA ALA A 321 -9.65 0.01 3.53
C ALA A 321 -10.03 -1.23 4.34
N CYS A 322 -9.50 -2.40 3.98
CA CYS A 322 -9.71 -3.62 4.77
C CYS A 322 -9.01 -3.53 6.13
N THR A 323 -7.73 -3.16 6.17
CA THR A 323 -6.96 -3.12 7.43
C THR A 323 -7.43 -2.02 8.38
N ALA A 324 -7.98 -0.92 7.86
CA ALA A 324 -8.62 0.13 8.64
C ALA A 324 -10.01 -0.28 9.18
N GLY A 325 -10.58 -1.38 8.70
CA GLY A 325 -11.90 -1.87 9.10
C GLY A 325 -13.08 -1.23 8.36
N ASP A 326 -12.83 -0.42 7.34
CA ASP A 326 -13.86 0.33 6.61
C ASP A 326 -14.89 -0.59 5.91
N LEU A 327 -14.45 -1.80 5.54
CA LEU A 327 -15.26 -2.79 4.80
C LEU A 327 -15.83 -3.91 5.71
N GLY A 328 -15.77 -3.71 7.02
CA GLY A 328 -16.31 -4.62 8.02
C GLY A 328 -15.28 -5.60 8.62
N PRO A 329 -15.62 -6.22 9.77
CA PRO A 329 -14.68 -7.01 10.57
C PRO A 329 -14.19 -8.28 9.87
N GLU A 330 -15.06 -8.95 9.10
CA GLU A 330 -14.69 -10.15 8.33
C GLU A 330 -13.69 -9.83 7.22
N ALA A 331 -13.84 -8.68 6.54
CA ALA A 331 -12.87 -8.25 5.53
C ALA A 331 -11.54 -7.87 6.18
N ALA A 332 -11.59 -7.20 7.33
CA ALA A 332 -10.41 -6.81 8.10
C ALA A 332 -9.61 -8.01 8.62
N SER A 333 -10.28 -9.09 9.04
CA SER A 333 -9.60 -10.31 9.49
C SER A 333 -9.03 -11.13 8.33
N ARG A 334 -9.70 -11.17 7.18
CA ARG A 334 -9.26 -11.93 6.00
C ARG A 334 -8.14 -11.24 5.22
N ALA A 335 -8.12 -9.92 5.14
CA ALA A 335 -7.17 -9.19 4.29
C ALA A 335 -5.68 -9.47 4.63
N PRO A 336 -5.23 -9.47 5.90
CA PRO A 336 -3.84 -9.81 6.23
C PRO A 336 -3.42 -11.19 5.71
N ILE A 337 -4.33 -12.18 5.73
CA ILE A 337 -4.09 -13.53 5.20
C ILE A 337 -3.90 -13.47 3.67
N MET A 338 -4.83 -12.82 2.98
CA MET A 338 -4.84 -12.73 1.51
C MET A 338 -3.65 -11.94 0.97
N ILE A 339 -3.15 -10.96 1.72
CA ILE A 339 -1.96 -10.20 1.37
C ILE A 339 -0.70 -11.06 1.52
N ASN A 340 -0.62 -11.94 2.51
CA ASN A 340 0.60 -12.70 2.81
C ASN A 340 0.77 -13.99 2.02
N ILE A 341 -0.31 -14.64 1.57
CA ILE A 341 -0.20 -15.84 0.75
C ILE A 341 0.55 -15.62 -0.57
N PRO A 342 0.22 -14.58 -1.36
CA PRO A 342 0.95 -14.34 -2.59
C PRO A 342 2.39 -13.92 -2.39
N PHE A 343 2.79 -13.51 -1.18
CA PHE A 343 4.18 -13.16 -0.88
C PHE A 343 5.15 -14.33 -0.98
N PHE A 344 4.71 -15.59 -0.82
CA PHE A 344 5.53 -16.76 -1.21
C PHE A 344 5.91 -16.72 -2.70
N GLY A 345 5.00 -16.22 -3.55
CA GLY A 345 5.25 -15.99 -4.96
C GLY A 345 6.26 -14.88 -5.26
N HIS A 346 6.38 -13.89 -4.37
CA HIS A 346 7.18 -12.71 -4.66
C HIS A 346 8.68 -12.97 -4.72
N VAL A 347 9.14 -14.06 -4.11
CA VAL A 347 10.52 -14.55 -4.28
C VAL A 347 10.80 -14.78 -5.77
N PHE A 348 9.88 -15.44 -6.47
CA PHE A 348 10.00 -15.69 -7.89
C PHE A 348 9.69 -14.44 -8.72
N VAL A 349 8.67 -13.67 -8.32
CA VAL A 349 8.25 -12.44 -9.01
C VAL A 349 9.39 -11.43 -9.09
N PHE A 350 9.93 -11.02 -7.93
CA PHE A 350 10.98 -10.01 -7.90
C PHE A 350 12.30 -10.51 -8.46
N SER A 351 12.60 -11.81 -8.36
CA SER A 351 13.83 -12.33 -8.94
C SER A 351 13.80 -12.25 -10.48
N ILE A 352 12.69 -12.64 -11.10
CA ILE A 352 12.55 -12.59 -12.56
C ILE A 352 12.47 -11.15 -13.04
N LEU A 353 11.73 -10.28 -12.33
CA LEU A 353 11.64 -8.87 -12.68
C LEU A 353 12.97 -8.14 -12.47
N ALA A 354 13.74 -8.43 -11.40
CA ALA A 354 15.08 -7.89 -11.18
C ALA A 354 16.02 -8.28 -12.33
N ALA A 355 16.05 -9.56 -12.69
CA ALA A 355 16.87 -10.04 -13.80
C ALA A 355 16.43 -9.44 -15.14
N SER A 356 15.13 -9.27 -15.34
CA SER A 356 14.58 -8.61 -16.54
C SER A 356 14.96 -7.13 -16.59
N ALA A 357 14.87 -6.41 -15.46
CA ALA A 357 15.25 -5.00 -15.36
C ALA A 357 16.74 -4.81 -15.64
N ALA A 358 17.60 -5.66 -15.07
CA ALA A 358 19.04 -5.65 -15.34
C ALA A 358 19.38 -5.91 -16.82
N ARG A 359 18.56 -6.72 -17.51
CA ARG A 359 18.68 -6.98 -18.96
C ARG A 359 18.06 -5.87 -19.83
N GLY A 360 17.26 -4.97 -19.25
CA GLY A 360 16.47 -3.97 -19.98
C GLY A 360 15.29 -4.56 -20.77
N SER A 361 14.99 -5.85 -20.64
CA SER A 361 13.90 -6.52 -21.36
C SER A 361 13.33 -7.69 -20.56
N LEU A 362 12.04 -7.96 -20.75
CA LEU A 362 11.34 -9.03 -20.04
C LEU A 362 11.86 -10.42 -20.45
N ILE A 363 12.16 -11.27 -19.48
CA ILE A 363 12.59 -12.64 -19.75
C ILE A 363 11.36 -13.54 -20.00
N ILE A 364 10.84 -13.49 -21.23
CA ILE A 364 9.61 -14.18 -21.66
C ILE A 364 9.62 -15.68 -21.31
N GLY A 365 10.78 -16.34 -21.44
CA GLY A 365 10.93 -17.77 -21.16
C GLY A 365 10.57 -18.18 -19.71
N TRP A 366 10.75 -17.28 -18.74
CA TRP A 366 10.32 -17.50 -17.35
C TRP A 366 8.95 -16.89 -17.06
N THR A 367 8.65 -15.74 -17.68
CA THR A 367 7.37 -15.05 -17.50
C THR A 367 6.19 -15.90 -17.98
N LEU A 368 6.25 -16.45 -19.19
CA LEU A 368 5.12 -17.15 -19.80
C LEU A 368 4.68 -18.40 -19.00
N PRO A 369 5.59 -19.30 -18.55
CA PRO A 369 5.21 -20.41 -17.69
C PRO A 369 4.52 -19.96 -16.39
N ILE A 370 4.96 -18.87 -15.78
CA ILE A 370 4.36 -18.36 -14.55
C ILE A 370 2.95 -17.83 -14.78
N VAL A 371 2.71 -17.14 -15.91
CA VAL A 371 1.36 -16.70 -16.28
C VAL A 371 0.44 -17.90 -16.44
N VAL A 372 0.89 -18.97 -17.10
CA VAL A 372 0.11 -20.21 -17.27
C VAL A 372 -0.19 -20.85 -15.91
N ILE A 373 0.81 -21.00 -15.04
CA ILE A 373 0.62 -21.54 -13.69
C ILE A 373 -0.38 -20.68 -12.90
N GLY A 374 -0.22 -19.35 -12.94
CA GLY A 374 -1.14 -18.41 -12.31
C GLY A 374 -2.58 -18.61 -12.79
N ALA A 375 -2.79 -18.72 -14.11
CA ALA A 375 -4.10 -18.92 -14.70
C ALA A 375 -4.74 -20.25 -14.26
N LEU A 376 -3.96 -21.35 -14.24
CA LEU A 376 -4.43 -22.65 -13.75
C LEU A 376 -4.84 -22.58 -12.27
N LEU A 377 -4.06 -21.89 -11.43
CA LEU A 377 -4.38 -21.67 -10.02
C LEU A 377 -5.64 -20.82 -9.85
N THR A 378 -5.82 -19.77 -10.65
CA THR A 378 -7.04 -18.96 -10.66
C THR A 378 -8.25 -19.82 -11.02
N ILE A 379 -8.17 -20.64 -12.07
CA ILE A 379 -9.26 -21.54 -12.47
C ILE A 379 -9.60 -22.51 -11.32
N TRP A 380 -8.58 -23.08 -10.68
CA TRP A 380 -8.78 -23.96 -9.54
C TRP A 380 -9.43 -23.25 -8.35
N SER A 381 -9.02 -22.01 -8.05
CA SER A 381 -9.59 -21.22 -6.97
C SER A 381 -11.07 -20.91 -7.18
N LEU A 382 -11.48 -20.64 -8.42
CA LEU A 382 -12.86 -20.34 -8.77
C LEU A 382 -13.73 -21.58 -8.55
N LYS A 383 -13.20 -22.77 -8.87
CA LYS A 383 -13.87 -24.04 -8.57
C LYS A 383 -14.02 -24.27 -7.06
N THR A 384 -12.99 -23.95 -6.27
CA THR A 384 -13.06 -24.04 -4.79
C THR A 384 -14.12 -23.10 -4.23
N LEU A 385 -14.11 -21.82 -4.63
CA LEU A 385 -15.06 -20.80 -4.17
C LEU A 385 -16.50 -21.15 -4.53
N ARG A 386 -16.73 -21.62 -5.76
CA ARG A 386 -18.04 -22.04 -6.23
C ARG A 386 -18.65 -23.15 -5.36
N ASN A 387 -17.80 -24.03 -4.82
CA ASN A 387 -18.22 -25.15 -3.99
C ASN A 387 -18.29 -24.80 -2.49
N ALA A 388 -17.83 -23.62 -2.07
CA ALA A 388 -17.76 -23.25 -0.66
C ALA A 388 -19.14 -23.08 -0.02
N LYS A 389 -20.18 -22.69 -0.78
CA LYS A 389 -21.58 -22.55 -0.30
C LYS A 389 -21.72 -21.76 1.02
N GLY A 390 -20.86 -20.77 1.25
CA GLY A 390 -20.84 -19.94 2.45
C GLY A 390 -20.02 -20.48 3.62
N GLU A 391 -19.37 -21.64 3.48
CA GLU A 391 -18.45 -22.20 4.47
C GLU A 391 -17.15 -21.39 4.52
N GLU A 392 -16.88 -20.77 5.68
CA GLU A 392 -15.77 -19.84 5.85
C GLU A 392 -14.40 -20.45 5.53
N ALA A 393 -14.12 -21.68 5.97
CA ALA A 393 -12.83 -22.32 5.72
C ALA A 393 -12.57 -22.53 4.23
N LEU A 394 -13.60 -22.94 3.48
CA LEU A 394 -13.51 -23.12 2.02
C LEU A 394 -13.46 -21.79 1.28
N GLU A 395 -14.19 -20.77 1.75
CA GLU A 395 -14.10 -19.41 1.21
C GLU A 395 -12.67 -18.86 1.36
N VAL A 396 -12.11 -18.90 2.58
CA VAL A 396 -10.76 -18.44 2.87
C VAL A 396 -9.74 -19.20 2.02
N LYS A 397 -9.82 -20.54 1.97
CA LYS A 397 -8.93 -21.35 1.12
C LYS A 397 -9.03 -20.98 -0.36
N GLY A 398 -10.24 -20.82 -0.88
CA GLY A 398 -10.48 -20.40 -2.27
C GLY A 398 -9.92 -19.01 -2.55
N LEU A 399 -10.08 -18.07 -1.63
CA LEU A 399 -9.53 -16.71 -1.74
C LEU A 399 -8.00 -16.69 -1.67
N MET A 400 -7.38 -17.56 -0.88
CA MET A 400 -5.92 -17.71 -0.82
C MET A 400 -5.37 -18.18 -2.18
N GLN A 401 -6.02 -19.20 -2.77
CA GLN A 401 -5.68 -19.72 -4.10
C GLN A 401 -5.88 -18.64 -5.17
N PHE A 402 -6.99 -17.90 -5.11
CA PHE A 402 -7.30 -16.84 -6.05
C PHE A 402 -6.28 -15.70 -5.94
N SER A 403 -5.98 -15.28 -4.71
CA SER A 403 -4.98 -14.24 -4.42
C SER A 403 -3.63 -14.61 -5.03
N PHE A 404 -3.18 -15.85 -4.83
CA PHE A 404 -1.91 -16.27 -5.41
C PHE A 404 -1.95 -16.38 -6.94
N GLY A 405 -2.95 -17.07 -7.50
CA GLY A 405 -3.06 -17.32 -8.93
C GLY A 405 -3.26 -16.04 -9.75
N TRP A 406 -4.26 -15.23 -9.37
CA TRP A 406 -4.60 -14.00 -10.11
C TRP A 406 -3.48 -12.97 -10.03
N GLN A 407 -2.72 -12.93 -8.93
CA GLN A 407 -1.56 -12.06 -8.83
C GLN A 407 -0.46 -12.41 -9.82
N LEU A 408 -0.15 -13.70 -9.97
CA LEU A 408 0.84 -14.14 -10.96
C LEU A 408 0.39 -13.74 -12.38
N VAL A 409 -0.90 -13.90 -12.68
CA VAL A 409 -1.46 -13.47 -13.97
C VAL A 409 -1.42 -11.95 -14.13
N ALA A 410 -1.82 -11.18 -13.12
CA ALA A 410 -1.90 -9.72 -13.22
C ALA A 410 -0.51 -9.08 -13.31
N VAL A 411 0.43 -9.52 -12.48
CA VAL A 411 1.81 -9.00 -12.51
C VAL A 411 2.48 -9.43 -13.81
N PHE A 412 2.65 -10.73 -14.04
CA PHE A 412 3.43 -11.20 -15.18
C PHE A 412 2.71 -11.12 -16.52
N GLY A 413 1.39 -11.31 -16.54
CA GLY A 413 0.58 -11.12 -17.74
C GLY A 413 0.55 -9.66 -18.15
N GLY A 414 0.48 -8.72 -17.20
CA GLY A 414 0.59 -7.30 -17.49
C GLY A 414 1.94 -6.93 -18.10
N PHE A 415 3.05 -7.39 -17.52
CA PHE A 415 4.38 -7.22 -18.12
C PHE A 415 4.50 -7.87 -19.49
N LEU A 416 3.93 -9.06 -19.68
CA LEU A 416 3.96 -9.76 -20.96
C LEU A 416 3.19 -9.00 -22.05
N LEU A 417 1.99 -8.50 -21.74
CA LEU A 417 1.18 -7.67 -22.66
C LEU A 417 1.96 -6.43 -23.09
N LEU A 418 2.53 -5.70 -22.13
CA LEU A 418 3.30 -4.48 -22.38
C LEU A 418 4.62 -4.76 -23.11
N SER A 419 5.26 -5.90 -22.85
CA SER A 419 6.44 -6.31 -23.61
C SER A 419 6.10 -6.63 -25.06
N VAL A 420 4.90 -7.18 -25.32
CA VAL A 420 4.41 -7.46 -26.69
C VAL A 420 4.05 -6.17 -27.42
N SER A 421 3.59 -5.12 -26.72
CA SER A 421 3.39 -3.80 -27.34
C SER A 421 4.70 -3.09 -27.71
N GLY A 422 5.84 -3.59 -27.24
CA GLY A 422 7.16 -2.98 -27.44
C GLY A 422 7.51 -1.92 -26.39
N MET A 423 6.77 -1.83 -25.29
CA MET A 423 7.05 -0.87 -24.22
C MET A 423 8.34 -1.25 -23.48
N PRO A 424 9.27 -0.30 -23.24
CA PRO A 424 10.46 -0.54 -22.42
C PRO A 424 10.10 -1.04 -21.02
N ILE A 425 10.94 -1.88 -20.42
CA ILE A 425 10.60 -2.52 -19.13
C ILE A 425 10.36 -1.53 -17.99
N ASN A 426 11.03 -0.36 -18.02
CA ASN A 426 10.87 0.67 -17.00
C ASN A 426 9.47 1.30 -17.08
N ASP A 427 9.03 1.63 -18.30
CA ASP A 427 7.69 2.15 -18.56
C ASP A 427 6.63 1.09 -18.31
N ALA A 428 6.92 -0.17 -18.68
CA ALA A 428 6.03 -1.28 -18.41
C ALA A 428 5.85 -1.51 -16.90
N ALA A 429 6.91 -1.34 -16.11
CA ALA A 429 6.83 -1.43 -14.66
C ALA A 429 5.97 -0.32 -14.07
N MET A 430 6.12 0.92 -14.55
CA MET A 430 5.27 2.03 -14.14
C MET A 430 3.81 1.82 -14.53
N ALA A 431 3.55 1.47 -15.80
CA ALA A 431 2.21 1.24 -16.35
C ALA A 431 1.51 0.08 -15.64
N ASN A 432 2.22 -1.02 -15.41
CA ASN A 432 1.64 -2.18 -14.73
C ASN A 432 1.44 -1.89 -13.24
N SER A 433 2.43 -1.31 -12.54
CA SER A 433 2.30 -0.91 -11.12
C SER A 433 1.06 -0.04 -10.88
N SER A 434 0.83 0.90 -11.80
CA SER A 434 -0.37 1.73 -11.88
C SER A 434 -1.62 0.86 -12.08
N ALA A 435 -1.65 0.08 -13.17
CA ALA A 435 -2.77 -0.76 -13.55
C ALA A 435 -3.24 -1.71 -12.45
N ILE A 436 -2.36 -2.29 -11.65
CA ILE A 436 -2.77 -3.18 -10.56
C ILE A 436 -2.80 -2.50 -9.19
N SER A 437 -2.34 -1.25 -9.09
CA SER A 437 -2.22 -0.49 -7.83
C SER A 437 -1.46 -1.27 -6.74
N HIS A 438 -0.44 -1.99 -7.15
CA HIS A 438 0.22 -3.02 -6.35
C HIS A 438 1.34 -2.46 -5.47
N PHE A 439 1.21 -2.56 -4.15
CA PHE A 439 2.19 -1.99 -3.20
C PHE A 439 3.61 -2.51 -3.38
N GLY A 440 3.80 -3.81 -3.57
CA GLY A 440 5.13 -4.40 -3.79
C GLY A 440 5.85 -3.84 -5.02
N LEU A 441 5.18 -3.80 -6.18
CA LEU A 441 5.73 -3.25 -7.41
C LEU A 441 5.94 -1.73 -7.30
N PHE A 442 5.02 -0.99 -6.67
CA PHE A 442 5.20 0.42 -6.34
C PHE A 442 6.47 0.67 -5.53
N ALA A 443 6.66 -0.06 -4.43
CA ALA A 443 7.83 0.08 -3.58
C ALA A 443 9.13 -0.38 -4.26
N ALA A 444 9.07 -1.38 -5.14
CA ALA A 444 10.22 -1.82 -5.93
C ALA A 444 10.64 -0.75 -6.96
N VAL A 445 9.68 -0.12 -7.64
CA VAL A 445 9.93 1.01 -8.55
C VAL A 445 10.45 2.22 -7.76
N GLN A 446 9.80 2.58 -6.64
CA GLN A 446 10.24 3.66 -5.74
C GLN A 446 11.65 3.40 -5.18
N GLY A 447 12.01 2.13 -4.96
CA GLY A 447 13.35 1.69 -4.54
C GLY A 447 14.40 1.66 -5.66
N GLY A 448 14.05 2.06 -6.89
CA GLY A 448 14.99 2.19 -8.01
C GLY A 448 15.26 0.92 -8.82
N MET A 449 14.51 -0.17 -8.63
CA MET A 449 14.70 -1.42 -9.38
C MET A 449 14.62 -1.22 -10.90
N PHE A 450 13.78 -0.29 -11.36
CA PHE A 450 13.53 -0.01 -12.78
C PHE A 450 14.11 1.34 -13.23
N GLY A 451 15.16 1.82 -12.54
CA GLY A 451 15.85 3.06 -12.88
C GLY A 451 15.31 4.31 -12.18
N ALA A 452 16.09 5.39 -12.24
CA ALA A 452 15.82 6.64 -11.51
C ALA A 452 14.57 7.37 -12.01
N GLN A 453 14.39 7.48 -13.33
CA GLN A 453 13.21 8.11 -13.93
C GLN A 453 11.91 7.44 -13.46
N ALA A 454 11.89 6.11 -13.41
CA ALA A 454 10.72 5.38 -12.93
C ALA A 454 10.45 5.62 -11.45
N ALA A 455 11.51 5.64 -10.62
CA ALA A 455 11.40 5.94 -9.20
C ALA A 455 10.88 7.37 -8.92
N ASP A 456 11.27 8.35 -9.73
CA ASP A 456 10.83 9.74 -9.56
C ASP A 456 9.38 9.97 -10.01
N MET A 457 8.94 9.27 -11.05
CA MET A 457 7.60 9.42 -11.63
C MET A 457 6.55 8.53 -10.97
N ILE A 458 6.95 7.49 -10.24
CA ILE A 458 6.00 6.50 -9.72
C ILE A 458 4.96 7.11 -8.77
N ALA A 459 5.30 8.14 -7.99
CA ALA A 459 4.33 8.80 -7.10
C ALA A 459 3.14 9.39 -7.87
N PHE A 460 3.38 9.94 -9.06
CA PHE A 460 2.30 10.42 -9.94
C PHE A 460 1.60 9.26 -10.65
N ILE A 461 2.37 8.34 -11.26
CA ILE A 461 1.81 7.27 -12.09
C ILE A 461 0.97 6.31 -11.24
N PHE A 462 1.37 6.08 -9.99
CA PHE A 462 0.60 5.32 -9.02
C PHE A 462 -0.63 6.05 -8.52
N ALA A 463 -0.65 7.39 -8.56
CA ALA A 463 -1.81 8.20 -8.19
C ALA A 463 -2.89 8.25 -9.29
N MET A 464 -2.52 8.10 -10.56
CA MET A 464 -3.46 8.10 -11.70
C MET A 464 -4.59 7.04 -11.61
N PRO A 465 -4.32 5.78 -11.23
CA PRO A 465 -5.35 4.77 -10.91
C PRO A 465 -6.34 5.23 -9.85
N PHE A 466 -5.91 6.10 -8.94
CA PHE A 466 -6.79 6.62 -7.91
C PHE A 466 -7.86 7.59 -8.44
N LEU A 467 -7.88 7.90 -9.74
CA LEU A 467 -9.05 8.48 -10.39
C LEU A 467 -10.24 7.50 -10.49
N ILE A 468 -10.00 6.19 -10.57
CA ILE A 468 -11.05 5.15 -10.60
C ILE A 468 -11.42 4.67 -9.19
N HIS A 469 -10.50 4.77 -8.22
CA HIS A 469 -10.76 4.34 -6.85
C HIS A 469 -12.02 4.96 -6.21
N PRO A 470 -12.39 6.24 -6.46
CA PRO A 470 -13.70 6.77 -6.12
C PRO A 470 -14.88 5.90 -6.53
N LEU A 471 -14.86 5.41 -7.76
CA LEU A 471 -15.90 4.52 -8.28
C LEU A 471 -15.85 3.17 -7.55
N VAL A 472 -14.65 2.61 -7.34
CA VAL A 472 -14.46 1.32 -6.68
C VAL A 472 -14.95 1.35 -5.24
N PHE A 473 -14.43 2.27 -4.43
CA PHE A 473 -14.84 2.42 -3.05
C PHE A 473 -16.28 2.89 -2.94
N GLY A 474 -16.77 3.65 -3.92
CA GLY A 474 -18.18 3.95 -4.10
C GLY A 474 -19.02 2.67 -4.19
N MET A 475 -18.63 1.75 -5.07
CA MET A 475 -19.32 0.48 -5.24
C MET A 475 -19.23 -0.42 -4.00
N PHE A 476 -18.06 -0.52 -3.38
CA PHE A 476 -17.88 -1.31 -2.15
C PHE A 476 -18.68 -0.73 -0.99
N GLY A 477 -18.65 0.58 -0.78
CA GLY A 477 -19.47 1.25 0.24
C GLY A 477 -20.96 1.01 0.02
N LYS A 478 -21.42 1.15 -1.23
CA LYS A 478 -22.82 0.85 -1.58
C LYS A 478 -23.19 -0.62 -1.41
N ALA A 479 -22.26 -1.52 -1.69
CA ALA A 479 -22.47 -2.95 -1.45
C ALA A 479 -22.56 -3.26 0.05
N VAL A 480 -21.74 -2.63 0.90
CA VAL A 480 -21.85 -2.76 2.36
C VAL A 480 -23.20 -2.26 2.88
N GLU A 481 -23.74 -1.17 2.32
CA GLU A 481 -25.12 -0.72 2.63
C GLU A 481 -26.19 -1.73 2.17
N ASN A 482 -25.92 -2.46 1.09
CA ASN A 482 -26.84 -3.42 0.47
C ASN A 482 -26.51 -4.89 0.86
N ASN A 483 -26.38 -5.18 2.16
CA ASN A 483 -26.12 -6.52 2.69
C ASN A 483 -24.87 -7.20 2.10
N GLY A 484 -23.86 -6.41 1.74
CA GLY A 484 -22.58 -6.88 1.20
C GLY A 484 -22.60 -7.33 -0.26
N ALA A 485 -23.74 -7.28 -0.98
CA ALA A 485 -23.81 -7.74 -2.37
C ALA A 485 -23.32 -6.67 -3.37
N MET A 486 -22.34 -7.02 -4.22
CA MET A 486 -21.85 -6.10 -5.23
C MET A 486 -22.77 -6.03 -6.46
N PRO A 487 -22.89 -4.86 -7.12
CA PRO A 487 -23.70 -4.70 -8.34
C PRO A 487 -23.03 -5.36 -9.55
N ALA A 488 -23.28 -6.65 -9.73
CA ALA A 488 -22.61 -7.50 -10.73
C ALA A 488 -22.63 -6.93 -12.17
N LYS A 489 -23.76 -6.37 -12.61
CA LYS A 489 -23.89 -5.78 -13.96
C LYS A 489 -22.90 -4.63 -14.18
N VAL A 490 -22.71 -3.78 -13.17
CA VAL A 490 -21.76 -2.65 -13.24
C VAL A 490 -20.33 -3.18 -13.26
N VAL A 491 -20.03 -4.18 -12.41
CA VAL A 491 -18.72 -4.85 -12.41
C VAL A 491 -18.38 -5.43 -13.79
N TYR A 492 -19.33 -6.13 -14.42
CA TYR A 492 -19.11 -6.73 -15.75
C TYR A 492 -18.90 -5.66 -16.82
N ALA A 493 -19.70 -4.59 -16.81
CA ALA A 493 -19.54 -3.49 -17.76
C ALA A 493 -18.16 -2.83 -17.63
N LEU A 494 -17.70 -2.55 -16.41
CA LEU A 494 -16.37 -1.98 -16.17
C LEU A 494 -15.24 -2.95 -16.55
N GLY A 495 -15.42 -4.25 -16.31
CA GLY A 495 -14.51 -5.29 -16.78
C GLY A 495 -14.36 -5.28 -18.30
N ILE A 496 -15.46 -5.22 -19.04
CA ILE A 496 -15.47 -5.14 -20.52
C ILE A 496 -14.78 -3.86 -21.01
N ILE A 497 -15.10 -2.70 -20.41
CA ILE A 497 -14.45 -1.42 -20.74
C ILE A 497 -12.94 -1.52 -20.51
N GLY A 498 -12.52 -2.11 -19.39
CA GLY A 498 -11.11 -2.38 -19.10
C GLY A 498 -10.46 -3.26 -20.15
N THR A 499 -11.09 -4.38 -20.53
CA THR A 499 -10.57 -5.27 -21.58
C THR A 499 -10.38 -4.54 -22.91
N ILE A 500 -11.40 -3.78 -23.36
CA ILE A 500 -11.31 -3.01 -24.61
C ILE A 500 -10.17 -1.99 -24.53
N GLY A 501 -10.05 -1.28 -23.40
CA GLY A 501 -9.02 -0.27 -23.21
C GLY A 501 -7.60 -0.85 -23.11
N VAL A 502 -7.43 -2.02 -22.50
CA VAL A 502 -6.14 -2.74 -22.50
C VAL A 502 -5.77 -3.18 -23.91
N ILE A 503 -6.70 -3.75 -24.68
CA ILE A 503 -6.46 -4.12 -26.09
C ILE A 503 -6.09 -2.87 -26.90
N TYR A 504 -6.83 -1.78 -26.74
CA TYR A 504 -6.57 -0.53 -27.45
C TYR A 504 -5.17 0.02 -27.13
N SER A 505 -4.84 0.14 -25.83
CA SER A 505 -3.54 0.64 -25.39
C SER A 505 -2.37 -0.25 -25.80
N THR A 506 -2.55 -1.57 -25.81
CA THR A 506 -1.47 -2.52 -26.15
C THR A 506 -1.18 -2.57 -27.65
N PHE A 507 -2.22 -2.50 -28.51
CA PHE A 507 -2.06 -2.75 -29.94
C PHE A 507 -2.15 -1.51 -30.84
N PHE A 508 -2.82 -0.45 -30.38
CA PHE A 508 -3.16 0.72 -31.21
C PHE A 508 -2.52 2.02 -30.74
N MET A 509 -2.13 2.13 -29.47
CA MET A 509 -1.30 3.24 -28.97
C MET A 509 0.17 2.80 -28.92
N LYS A 510 0.93 3.18 -29.95
CA LYS A 510 2.38 3.08 -29.97
C LYS A 510 3.01 4.44 -29.70
#